data_AF-A0A1G9W959-F1
#
_entry.id   AF-A0A1G9W959-F1
#
_cell.length_a   1.000
_cell.length_b   1.000
_cell.length_c   1.000
_cell.angle_alpha   90.00
_cell.angle_beta   90.00
_cell.angle_gamma   90.00
#
_symmetry.space_group_name_H-M   'P 1'
#
loop_
_entity.id
_entity.type
_entity.pdbx_description
1 polymer ?
#
loop_
_entity_poly.entity_id
_entity_poly.type
_entity_poly.pdbx_seq_one_letter_code
_entity_poly.pdbx_strand_id
1 'polypeptide(L)'
;METGWGPANEVEREIAEALTAGDGKRFANAVIASPLYLPVLPEKGSERWRELSAQLPLDQPHVLVFTSTDAMSLLLGSYTRGHIETDYASLVRSWPGPQFQLAINPGLPIGSVMPVEALEQLRTGKEELIPAEALSSLVEERVNKRMRELCLAGLGLGAGALPAAAPPANELEEALAKAAAEADGEAFLAALWESDVVVPTSEEVEEIVLDPEVGFPWLDFEDAVPVFTSQEQLERTSNSVEFSAVVPFMALLALWPDAHHMLCLNPGAPTELFLSGETLLSILIEMDQLPPEPEQPDAPMPPLGHDRPDPHHADDHITPPHDLL
;
A
#
# COMPACT_ATOMS: atom_id res chain seq x y z
N MET A 1 6.66 9.59 14.54
CA MET A 1 7.48 10.21 15.61
C MET A 1 8.93 10.11 15.18
N GLU A 2 9.60 11.24 14.91
CA GLU A 2 11.03 11.23 14.61
C GLU A 2 11.79 10.78 15.86
N THR A 3 12.32 9.56 15.85
CA THR A 3 13.23 9.10 16.89
C THR A 3 14.47 9.97 16.84
N GLY A 4 14.82 10.66 17.94
CA GLY A 4 16.04 11.45 18.09
C GLY A 4 17.33 10.61 18.10
N TRP A 5 17.41 9.63 17.22
CA TRP A 5 18.57 8.80 16.98
C TRP A 5 19.62 9.60 16.21
N GLY A 6 20.87 9.48 16.64
CA GLY A 6 22.04 9.94 15.92
C GLY A 6 23.20 8.96 16.12
N PRO A 7 24.20 8.94 15.22
CA PRO A 7 25.32 8.02 15.31
C PRO A 7 26.15 8.29 16.56
N ALA A 8 26.39 7.26 17.38
CA ALA A 8 27.13 7.38 18.63
C ALA A 8 28.65 7.47 18.40
N ASN A 9 29.15 6.98 17.27
CA ASN A 9 30.56 6.99 16.92
C ASN A 9 30.78 7.12 15.40
N GLU A 10 32.04 7.17 14.97
CA GLU A 10 32.40 7.30 13.55
C GLU A 10 31.96 6.09 12.71
N VAL A 11 31.99 4.88 13.29
CA VAL A 11 31.55 3.66 12.60
C VAL A 11 30.06 3.75 12.26
N GLU A 12 29.23 4.20 13.19
CA GLU A 12 27.79 4.37 12.95
C GLU A 12 27.48 5.46 11.94
N ARG A 13 28.28 6.53 11.92
CA ARG A 13 28.17 7.58 10.89
C ARG A 13 28.51 7.02 9.51
N GLU A 14 29.61 6.29 9.41
CA GLU A 14 30.03 5.61 8.18
C GLU A 14 28.96 4.63 7.68
N ILE A 15 28.37 3.85 8.57
CA ILE A 15 27.27 2.92 8.24
C ILE A 15 26.04 3.69 7.74
N ALA A 16 25.63 4.77 8.41
CA ALA A 16 24.49 5.57 8.00
C ALA A 16 24.69 6.18 6.61
N GLU A 17 25.87 6.72 6.34
CA GLU A 17 26.21 7.26 5.02
C GLU A 17 26.26 6.18 3.95
N ALA A 18 26.81 5.00 4.26
CA ALA A 18 26.86 3.87 3.34
C ALA A 18 25.46 3.35 2.98
N LEU A 19 24.56 3.23 3.97
CA LEU A 19 23.16 2.84 3.74
C LEU A 19 22.43 3.85 2.87
N THR A 20 22.58 5.15 3.18
CA THR A 20 21.98 6.25 2.39
C THR A 20 22.46 6.22 0.94
N ALA A 21 23.72 5.86 0.71
CA ALA A 21 24.31 5.78 -0.63
C ALA A 21 24.09 4.43 -1.34
N GLY A 22 23.50 3.42 -0.68
CA GLY A 22 23.45 2.04 -1.19
C GLY A 22 24.82 1.37 -1.33
N ASP A 23 25.86 1.86 -0.64
CA ASP A 23 27.22 1.35 -0.76
C ASP A 23 27.47 0.16 0.20
N GLY A 24 27.12 -1.03 -0.29
CA GLY A 24 27.32 -2.29 0.46
C GLY A 24 28.77 -2.57 0.82
N LYS A 25 29.74 -2.12 0.02
CA LYS A 25 31.17 -2.33 0.32
C LYS A 25 31.60 -1.46 1.48
N ARG A 26 31.21 -0.18 1.49
CA ARG A 26 31.51 0.76 2.57
C ARG A 26 30.84 0.33 3.87
N PHE A 27 29.57 -0.08 3.79
CA PHE A 27 28.83 -0.67 4.91
C PHE A 27 29.56 -1.87 5.52
N ALA A 28 29.89 -2.87 4.68
CA ALA A 28 30.51 -4.10 5.16
C ALA A 28 31.92 -3.86 5.73
N ASN A 29 32.71 -2.99 5.09
CA ASN A 29 34.03 -2.63 5.62
C ASN A 29 33.94 -1.94 6.98
N ALA A 30 32.98 -1.03 7.17
CA ALA A 30 32.76 -0.34 8.43
C ALA A 30 32.42 -1.33 9.56
N VAL A 31 31.50 -2.25 9.32
CA VAL A 31 31.10 -3.27 10.31
C VAL A 31 32.26 -4.22 10.60
N ILE A 32 32.88 -4.81 9.57
CA ILE A 32 33.93 -5.83 9.72
C ILE A 32 35.16 -5.29 10.48
N ALA A 33 35.52 -4.02 10.25
CA ALA A 33 36.67 -3.40 10.88
C ALA A 33 36.39 -2.88 12.31
N SER A 34 35.13 -2.84 12.73
CA SER A 34 34.72 -2.26 14.01
C SER A 34 34.69 -3.28 15.15
N PRO A 35 34.89 -2.84 16.42
CA PRO A 35 34.49 -3.63 17.57
C PRO A 35 32.96 -3.79 17.58
N LEU A 36 32.52 -5.00 17.88
CA LEU A 36 31.12 -5.42 17.90
C LEU A 36 30.72 -5.78 19.32
N TYR A 37 29.51 -5.41 19.72
CA TYR A 37 29.00 -5.59 21.08
C TYR A 37 27.82 -6.56 21.06
N LEU A 38 28.01 -7.73 21.67
CA LEU A 38 26.95 -8.73 21.83
C LEU A 38 26.32 -8.56 23.21
N PRO A 39 25.00 -8.34 23.30
CA PRO A 39 24.33 -8.18 24.59
C PRO A 39 24.28 -9.50 25.35
N VAL A 40 24.46 -9.43 26.67
CA VAL A 40 24.15 -10.54 27.57
C VAL A 40 22.66 -10.48 27.89
N LEU A 41 21.88 -11.25 27.13
CA LEU A 41 20.42 -11.27 27.22
C LEU A 41 19.90 -12.07 28.44
N PRO A 42 18.65 -11.83 28.87
CA PRO A 42 17.98 -12.66 29.86
C PRO A 42 17.93 -14.13 29.44
N GLU A 43 17.83 -15.02 30.42
CA GLU A 43 17.73 -16.45 30.16
C GLU A 43 16.49 -16.77 29.31
N LYS A 44 16.67 -17.57 28.26
CA LYS A 44 15.59 -17.97 27.35
C LYS A 44 14.44 -18.62 28.13
N GLY A 45 13.22 -18.18 27.87
CA GLY A 45 12.01 -18.67 28.55
C GLY A 45 11.62 -17.95 29.86
N SER A 46 12.52 -17.11 30.40
CA SER A 46 12.19 -16.20 31.51
C SER A 46 11.12 -15.18 31.11
N GLU A 47 10.46 -14.58 32.09
CA GLU A 47 9.46 -13.52 31.87
C GLU A 47 10.07 -12.32 31.11
N ARG A 48 11.23 -11.83 31.55
CA ARG A 48 11.98 -10.77 30.85
C ARG A 48 12.38 -11.15 29.43
N TRP A 49 12.69 -12.42 29.16
CA TRP A 49 12.96 -12.88 27.80
C TRP A 49 11.70 -12.77 26.93
N ARG A 50 10.53 -13.20 27.44
CA ARG A 50 9.26 -13.09 26.72
C ARG A 50 8.87 -11.63 26.43
N GLU A 51 9.06 -10.74 27.40
CA GLU A 51 8.84 -9.29 27.23
C GLU A 51 9.75 -8.69 26.15
N LEU A 52 11.04 -9.05 26.16
CA LEU A 52 12.00 -8.59 25.15
C LEU A 52 11.68 -9.15 23.77
N SER A 53 11.36 -10.45 23.65
CA SER A 53 11.02 -11.07 22.37
C SER A 53 9.77 -10.46 21.73
N ALA A 54 8.80 -10.03 22.52
CA ALA A 54 7.62 -9.33 22.00
C ALA A 54 7.95 -7.93 21.40
N GLN A 55 9.07 -7.32 21.83
CA GLN A 55 9.52 -6.01 21.35
C GLN A 55 10.51 -6.11 20.18
N LEU A 56 11.03 -7.30 19.90
CA LEU A 56 11.94 -7.59 18.78
C LEU A 56 11.28 -8.62 17.86
N PRO A 57 10.39 -8.22 16.94
CA PRO A 57 9.72 -9.13 16.02
C PRO A 57 10.67 -9.61 14.92
N LEU A 58 11.69 -10.37 15.32
CA LEU A 58 12.63 -11.03 14.42
C LEU A 58 12.20 -12.49 14.28
N ASP A 59 11.59 -12.81 13.14
CA ASP A 59 10.95 -14.12 12.90
C ASP A 59 11.94 -15.30 12.81
N GLN A 60 13.20 -15.01 12.47
CA GLN A 60 14.25 -16.01 12.34
C GLN A 60 15.16 -16.05 13.59
N PRO A 61 15.74 -17.22 13.92
CA PRO A 61 16.81 -17.30 14.90
C PRO A 61 17.90 -16.29 14.55
N HIS A 62 18.32 -15.47 15.50
CA HIS A 62 19.23 -14.37 15.24
C HIS A 62 20.27 -14.20 16.34
N VAL A 63 21.40 -13.58 15.98
CA VAL A 63 22.41 -13.07 16.89
C VAL A 63 22.38 -11.56 16.81
N LEU A 64 22.04 -10.90 17.93
CA LEU A 64 22.05 -9.45 18.04
C LEU A 64 23.49 -8.94 18.17
N VAL A 65 23.84 -7.95 17.36
CA VAL A 65 25.14 -7.30 17.37
C VAL A 65 24.94 -5.80 17.27
N PHE A 66 25.67 -5.04 18.08
CA PHE A 66 25.66 -3.59 18.05
C PHE A 66 27.03 -3.03 17.73
N THR A 67 27.06 -1.86 17.10
CA THR A 67 28.29 -1.11 16.77
C THR A 67 28.67 -0.08 17.83
N SER A 68 27.82 0.10 18.84
CA SER A 68 28.11 0.87 20.05
C SER A 68 27.29 0.37 21.24
N THR A 69 27.75 0.68 22.45
CA THR A 69 26.97 0.40 23.66
C THR A 69 25.78 1.33 23.83
N ASP A 70 25.83 2.53 23.24
CA ASP A 70 24.71 3.47 23.15
C ASP A 70 23.58 2.91 22.29
N ALA A 71 23.88 2.41 21.08
CA ALA A 71 22.91 1.75 20.20
C ALA A 71 22.26 0.55 20.88
N MET A 72 23.06 -0.27 21.57
CA MET A 72 22.56 -1.39 22.37
C MET A 72 21.61 -0.93 23.48
N SER A 73 21.96 0.16 24.17
CA SER A 73 21.18 0.69 25.28
C SER A 73 19.86 1.32 24.83
N LEU A 74 19.83 1.93 23.63
CA LEU A 74 18.61 2.48 23.04
C LEU A 74 17.55 1.41 22.79
N LEU A 75 17.97 0.24 22.28
CA LEU A 75 17.04 -0.85 21.99
C LEU A 75 16.73 -1.71 23.23
N LEU A 76 17.77 -2.10 23.97
CA LEU A 76 17.63 -3.10 25.03
C LEU A 76 17.42 -2.50 26.41
N GLY A 77 17.75 -1.21 26.61
CA GLY A 77 17.60 -0.52 27.89
C GLY A 77 18.05 -1.36 29.09
N SER A 78 17.11 -1.69 29.97
CA SER A 78 17.37 -2.48 31.20
C SER A 78 17.34 -4.01 31.02
N TYR A 79 17.07 -4.51 29.82
CA TYR A 79 17.05 -5.95 29.52
C TYR A 79 18.45 -6.55 29.40
N THR A 80 19.46 -5.74 29.07
CA THR A 80 20.85 -6.20 28.98
C THR A 80 21.53 -6.19 30.35
N ARG A 81 22.24 -7.27 30.71
CA ARG A 81 23.03 -7.37 31.96
C ARG A 81 24.50 -6.99 31.78
N GLY A 82 24.89 -6.66 30.56
CA GLY A 82 26.27 -6.42 30.14
C GLY A 82 26.43 -6.76 28.68
N HIS A 83 27.66 -6.69 28.17
CA HIS A 83 27.97 -7.06 26.80
C HIS A 83 29.29 -7.81 26.73
N ILE A 84 29.46 -8.52 25.63
CA ILE A 84 30.73 -9.10 25.21
C ILE A 84 31.21 -8.28 24.00
N GLU A 85 32.38 -7.67 24.12
CA GLU A 85 33.06 -7.05 22.99
C GLU A 85 33.77 -8.14 22.17
N THR A 86 33.59 -8.12 20.85
CA THR A 86 34.18 -9.07 19.89
C THR A 86 34.51 -8.36 18.59
N ASP A 87 35.17 -9.05 17.66
CA ASP A 87 35.27 -8.66 16.26
C ASP A 87 34.46 -9.61 15.36
N TYR A 88 34.25 -9.21 14.10
CA TYR A 88 33.52 -10.01 13.13
C TYR A 88 34.16 -11.38 12.87
N ALA A 89 35.50 -11.46 12.84
CA ALA A 89 36.20 -12.72 12.59
C ALA A 89 35.98 -13.74 13.72
N SER A 90 35.94 -13.29 14.97
CA SER A 90 35.67 -14.09 16.15
C SER A 90 34.20 -14.49 16.24
N LEU A 91 33.29 -13.57 15.87
CA LEU A 91 31.86 -13.84 15.75
C LEU A 91 31.59 -14.99 14.76
N VAL A 92 32.16 -14.93 13.56
CA VAL A 92 32.02 -15.99 12.54
C VAL A 92 32.59 -17.32 13.04
N ARG A 93 33.76 -17.33 13.70
CA ARG A 93 34.37 -18.56 14.24
C ARG A 93 33.51 -19.26 15.29
N SER A 94 32.69 -18.51 16.01
CA SER A 94 31.83 -19.00 17.10
C SER A 94 30.35 -18.98 16.73
N TRP A 95 30.05 -18.87 15.43
CA TRP A 95 28.69 -18.73 14.95
C TRP A 95 27.83 -19.94 15.35
N PRO A 96 26.62 -19.74 15.91
CA PRO A 96 25.83 -20.83 16.49
C PRO A 96 25.26 -21.82 15.47
N GLY A 97 25.19 -21.45 14.20
CA GLY A 97 24.76 -22.33 13.11
C GLY A 97 24.24 -21.55 11.89
N PRO A 98 24.14 -22.18 10.71
CA PRO A 98 23.73 -21.53 9.47
C PRO A 98 22.28 -21.02 9.46
N GLN A 99 21.44 -21.52 10.37
CA GLN A 99 20.05 -21.07 10.52
C GLN A 99 19.92 -19.73 11.24
N PHE A 100 21.02 -19.20 11.80
CA PHE A 100 20.99 -17.92 12.51
C PHE A 100 21.32 -16.76 11.58
N GLN A 101 20.49 -15.71 11.64
CA GLN A 101 20.72 -14.42 11.01
C GLN A 101 21.59 -13.52 11.90
N LEU A 102 22.42 -12.69 11.28
CA LEU A 102 23.12 -11.58 11.91
C LEU A 102 22.22 -10.36 11.92
N ALA A 103 21.82 -9.90 13.10
CA ALA A 103 21.01 -8.69 13.27
C ALA A 103 21.90 -7.57 13.84
N ILE A 104 22.33 -6.66 12.97
CA ILE A 104 23.18 -5.51 13.29
C ILE A 104 22.28 -4.34 13.66
N ASN A 105 22.48 -3.73 14.83
CA ASN A 105 21.73 -2.56 15.30
C ASN A 105 20.20 -2.63 15.06
N PRO A 106 19.51 -3.74 15.37
CA PRO A 106 18.12 -3.91 14.99
C PRO A 106 17.23 -2.84 15.62
N GLY A 107 16.21 -2.40 14.89
CA GLY A 107 15.30 -1.34 15.34
C GLY A 107 15.88 0.07 15.31
N LEU A 108 17.12 0.26 14.82
CA LEU A 108 17.72 1.58 14.58
C LEU A 108 17.76 1.90 13.08
N PRO A 109 17.87 3.19 12.69
CA PRO A 109 18.00 3.59 11.27
C PRO A 109 19.22 3.00 10.53
N ILE A 110 20.22 2.53 11.28
CA ILE A 110 21.39 1.81 10.74
C ILE A 110 21.29 0.29 10.89
N GLY A 111 20.08 -0.20 11.15
CA GLY A 111 19.80 -1.60 11.40
C GLY A 111 19.78 -2.44 10.13
N SER A 112 20.29 -3.66 10.21
CA SER A 112 20.22 -4.63 9.10
C SER A 112 20.20 -6.06 9.61
N VAL A 113 19.49 -6.94 8.89
CA VAL A 113 19.39 -8.38 9.19
C VAL A 113 19.81 -9.17 7.96
N MET A 114 20.79 -10.05 8.08
CA MET A 114 21.35 -10.81 6.96
C MET A 114 22.05 -12.10 7.41
N PRO A 115 22.31 -13.07 6.50
CA PRO A 115 23.22 -14.19 6.79
C PRO A 115 24.59 -13.67 7.18
N VAL A 116 25.30 -14.35 8.10
CA VAL A 116 26.58 -13.83 8.62
C VAL A 116 27.62 -13.66 7.51
N GLU A 117 27.64 -14.56 6.53
CA GLU A 117 28.51 -14.53 5.36
C GLU A 117 28.21 -13.39 4.38
N ALA A 118 27.02 -12.79 4.41
CA ALA A 118 26.61 -11.71 3.51
C ALA A 118 27.52 -10.49 3.65
N LEU A 119 28.03 -10.18 4.85
CA LEU A 119 29.00 -9.10 5.05
C LEU A 119 30.27 -9.27 4.20
N GLU A 120 30.81 -10.48 4.08
CA GLU A 120 31.97 -10.73 3.22
C GLU A 120 31.60 -10.66 1.73
N GLN A 121 30.38 -11.04 1.37
CA GLN A 121 29.88 -10.94 0.00
C GLN A 121 29.68 -9.48 -0.41
N LEU A 122 29.08 -8.66 0.44
CA LEU A 122 28.97 -7.20 0.29
C LEU A 122 30.36 -6.56 0.18
N ARG A 123 31.28 -6.89 1.09
CA ARG A 123 32.66 -6.38 1.07
C ARG A 123 33.39 -6.68 -0.25
N THR A 124 33.17 -7.87 -0.80
CA THR A 124 33.79 -8.30 -2.07
C THR A 124 32.98 -7.87 -3.30
N GLY A 125 31.78 -7.32 -3.12
CA GLY A 125 30.87 -6.92 -4.20
C GLY A 125 30.19 -8.09 -4.91
N LYS A 126 30.06 -9.25 -4.25
CA LYS A 126 29.29 -10.42 -4.73
C LYS A 126 27.80 -10.27 -4.48
N GLU A 127 27.44 -9.53 -3.43
CA GLU A 127 26.07 -9.11 -3.13
C GLU A 127 26.02 -7.58 -3.12
N GLU A 128 24.84 -7.03 -3.38
CA GLU A 128 24.56 -5.60 -3.33
C GLU A 128 23.68 -5.31 -2.10
N LEU A 129 23.97 -4.21 -1.41
CA LEU A 129 23.16 -3.79 -0.28
C LEU A 129 21.93 -3.08 -0.82
N ILE A 130 20.76 -3.62 -0.50
CA ILE A 130 19.49 -3.02 -0.88
C ILE A 130 19.06 -2.09 0.26
N PRO A 131 18.91 -0.77 0.04
CA PRO A 131 18.33 0.14 1.01
C PRO A 131 16.94 -0.35 1.48
N ALA A 132 16.54 -0.01 2.71
CA ALA A 132 15.27 -0.48 3.27
C ALA A 132 14.06 -0.08 2.40
N GLU A 133 14.09 1.12 1.83
CA GLU A 133 13.04 1.64 0.95
C GLU A 133 12.98 0.85 -0.37
N ALA A 134 14.14 0.54 -0.94
CA ALA A 134 14.22 -0.28 -2.15
C ALA A 134 13.79 -1.73 -1.87
N LEU A 135 14.07 -2.26 -0.67
CA LEU A 135 13.59 -3.57 -0.25
C LEU A 135 12.07 -3.59 -0.12
N SER A 136 11.44 -2.57 0.48
CA SER A 136 9.98 -2.45 0.56
C SER A 136 9.35 -2.51 -0.82
N SER A 137 9.84 -1.70 -1.78
CA SER A 137 9.32 -1.73 -3.16
C SER A 137 9.52 -3.09 -3.84
N LEU A 138 10.64 -3.78 -3.61
CA LEU A 138 10.88 -5.11 -4.17
C LEU A 138 9.99 -6.18 -3.54
N VAL A 139 9.69 -6.06 -2.24
CA VAL A 139 8.74 -6.93 -1.54
C VAL A 139 7.33 -6.68 -2.07
N GLU A 140 6.91 -5.43 -2.21
CA GLU A 140 5.63 -5.05 -2.82
C GLU A 140 5.52 -5.60 -4.25
N GLU A 141 6.53 -5.43 -5.10
CA GLU A 141 6.56 -5.97 -6.46
C GLU A 141 6.43 -7.50 -6.45
N ARG A 142 7.11 -8.17 -5.51
CA ARG A 142 7.05 -9.62 -5.34
C ARG A 142 5.65 -10.09 -4.93
N VAL A 143 5.04 -9.40 -3.97
CA VAL A 143 3.68 -9.67 -3.49
C VAL A 143 2.70 -9.46 -4.63
N ASN A 144 2.71 -8.29 -5.29
CA ASN A 144 1.82 -7.97 -6.41
C ASN A 144 1.96 -8.98 -7.55
N LYS A 145 3.19 -9.39 -7.88
CA LYS A 145 3.42 -10.44 -8.87
C LYS A 145 2.78 -11.76 -8.46
N ARG A 146 2.95 -12.17 -7.20
CA ARG A 146 2.35 -13.42 -6.69
C ARG A 146 0.83 -13.35 -6.72
N MET A 147 0.26 -12.24 -6.29
CA MET A 147 -1.20 -12.03 -6.29
C MET A 147 -1.77 -12.02 -7.70
N ARG A 148 -1.10 -11.37 -8.65
CA ARG A 148 -1.45 -11.44 -10.08
C ARG A 148 -1.49 -12.88 -10.57
N GLU A 149 -0.44 -13.65 -10.29
CA GLU A 149 -0.36 -15.06 -10.71
C GLU A 149 -1.48 -15.91 -10.11
N LEU A 150 -1.82 -15.69 -8.83
CA LEU A 150 -2.93 -16.37 -8.15
C LEU A 150 -4.28 -16.01 -8.77
N CYS A 151 -4.59 -14.72 -8.89
CA CYS A 151 -5.85 -14.23 -9.47
C CYS A 151 -6.01 -14.72 -10.93
N LEU A 152 -4.99 -14.60 -11.77
CA LEU A 152 -5.04 -15.08 -13.16
C LEU A 152 -5.20 -16.61 -13.26
N ALA A 153 -4.50 -17.37 -12.41
CA ALA A 153 -4.62 -18.83 -12.38
C ALA A 153 -6.03 -19.27 -11.97
N GLY A 154 -6.60 -18.63 -10.95
CA GLY A 154 -7.97 -18.87 -10.51
C GLY A 154 -9.02 -18.56 -11.58
N LEU A 155 -8.79 -17.52 -12.37
CA LEU A 155 -9.64 -17.13 -13.51
C LEU A 155 -9.50 -18.06 -14.73
N GLY A 156 -8.64 -19.08 -14.67
CA GLY A 156 -8.44 -20.07 -15.73
C GLY A 156 -7.42 -19.65 -16.80
N LEU A 157 -6.67 -18.57 -16.58
CA LEU A 157 -5.54 -18.20 -17.44
C LEU A 157 -4.25 -18.92 -17.00
N GLY A 158 -3.49 -19.42 -17.98
CA GLY A 158 -2.22 -20.09 -17.72
C GLY A 158 -1.15 -19.13 -17.17
N ALA A 159 -0.28 -19.64 -16.30
CA ALA A 159 0.83 -18.87 -15.72
C ALA A 159 1.65 -18.15 -16.79
N GLY A 160 1.67 -16.81 -16.75
CA GLY A 160 2.41 -15.95 -17.67
C GLY A 160 1.62 -15.45 -18.90
N ALA A 161 0.35 -15.84 -19.06
CA ALA A 161 -0.53 -15.22 -20.04
C ALA A 161 -1.12 -13.92 -19.48
N LEU A 162 -0.67 -12.77 -19.99
CA LEU A 162 -1.33 -11.49 -19.72
C LEU A 162 -2.46 -11.28 -20.72
N PRO A 163 -3.59 -10.69 -20.31
CA PRO A 163 -4.62 -10.26 -21.24
C PRO A 163 -4.03 -9.26 -22.24
N ALA A 164 -4.48 -9.34 -23.49
CA ALA A 164 -4.01 -8.42 -24.52
C ALA A 164 -4.45 -6.99 -24.18
N ALA A 165 -3.53 -6.02 -24.34
CA ALA A 165 -3.87 -4.61 -24.18
C ALA A 165 -4.98 -4.21 -25.16
N ALA A 166 -6.07 -3.66 -24.62
CA ALA A 166 -7.23 -3.18 -25.36
C ALA A 166 -7.47 -1.70 -25.03
N PRO A 167 -8.13 -0.94 -25.92
CA PRO A 167 -8.59 0.38 -25.55
C PRO A 167 -9.60 0.30 -24.38
N PRO A 168 -9.71 1.35 -23.56
CA PRO A 168 -10.72 1.46 -22.51
C PRO A 168 -12.13 1.14 -23.01
N ALA A 169 -12.89 0.34 -22.25
CA ALA A 169 -14.25 -0.03 -22.60
C ALA A 169 -15.31 1.00 -22.15
N ASN A 170 -15.02 1.78 -21.11
CA ASN A 170 -15.93 2.73 -20.49
C ASN A 170 -15.19 3.96 -19.91
N GLU A 171 -15.94 4.94 -19.42
CA GLU A 171 -15.39 6.19 -18.85
C GLU A 171 -14.49 5.93 -17.63
N LEU A 172 -14.80 4.92 -16.81
CA LEU A 172 -13.96 4.51 -15.69
C LEU A 172 -12.57 4.07 -16.18
N GLU A 173 -12.51 3.17 -17.15
CA GLU A 173 -11.23 2.71 -17.70
C GLU A 173 -10.43 3.82 -18.37
N GLU A 174 -11.09 4.78 -19.02
CA GLU A 174 -10.43 5.97 -19.56
C GLU A 174 -9.80 6.81 -18.45
N ALA A 175 -10.55 7.06 -17.36
CA ALA A 175 -10.08 7.80 -16.20
C ALA A 175 -8.89 7.11 -15.52
N LEU A 176 -8.97 5.79 -15.30
CA LEU A 176 -7.90 5.00 -14.68
C LEU A 176 -6.65 4.93 -15.57
N ALA A 177 -6.81 4.75 -16.88
CA ALA A 177 -5.68 4.75 -17.81
C ALA A 177 -4.97 6.11 -17.82
N LYS A 178 -5.72 7.21 -17.76
CA LYS A 178 -5.16 8.56 -17.66
C LYS A 178 -4.42 8.75 -16.34
N ALA A 179 -5.06 8.45 -15.22
CA ALA A 179 -4.48 8.58 -13.88
C ALA A 179 -3.19 7.75 -13.74
N ALA A 180 -3.20 6.50 -14.24
CA ALA A 180 -2.02 5.64 -14.26
C ALA A 180 -0.88 6.21 -15.12
N ALA A 181 -1.18 6.79 -16.29
CA ALA A 181 -0.18 7.42 -17.16
C ALA A 181 0.45 8.67 -16.53
N GLU A 182 -0.29 9.37 -15.67
CA GLU A 182 0.14 10.56 -14.93
C GLU A 182 0.75 10.23 -13.55
N ALA A 183 0.73 8.95 -13.16
CA ALA A 183 1.10 8.46 -11.82
C ALA A 183 0.31 9.18 -10.70
N ASP A 184 -0.95 9.52 -10.96
CA ASP A 184 -1.85 10.23 -10.07
C ASP A 184 -2.75 9.25 -9.31
N GLY A 185 -2.28 8.82 -8.13
CA GLY A 185 -3.03 7.88 -7.28
C GLY A 185 -4.32 8.45 -6.70
N GLU A 186 -4.38 9.78 -6.49
CA GLU A 186 -5.57 10.44 -5.96
C GLU A 186 -6.69 10.44 -7.01
N ALA A 187 -6.37 10.82 -8.25
CA ALA A 187 -7.31 10.74 -9.37
C ALA A 187 -7.73 9.29 -9.67
N PHE A 188 -6.83 8.32 -9.49
CA PHE A 188 -7.13 6.90 -9.69
C PHE A 188 -8.19 6.41 -8.68
N LEU A 189 -7.99 6.70 -7.39
CA LEU A 189 -8.94 6.31 -6.33
C LEU A 189 -10.27 7.07 -6.44
N ALA A 190 -10.22 8.37 -6.78
CA ALA A 190 -11.43 9.17 -6.99
C ALA A 190 -12.28 8.62 -8.14
N ALA A 191 -11.65 8.18 -9.24
CA ALA A 191 -12.34 7.56 -10.36
C ALA A 191 -13.03 6.23 -9.97
N LEU A 192 -12.37 5.39 -9.16
CA LEU A 192 -12.98 4.16 -8.64
C LEU A 192 -14.18 4.45 -7.75
N TRP A 193 -14.07 5.47 -6.90
CA TRP A 193 -15.07 5.78 -5.87
C TRP A 193 -16.48 6.02 -6.43
N GLU A 194 -16.57 6.77 -7.52
CA GLU A 194 -17.85 7.14 -8.15
C GLU A 194 -18.33 6.14 -9.21
N SER A 195 -17.75 4.94 -9.23
CA SER A 195 -17.94 3.99 -10.32
C SER A 195 -18.55 2.66 -9.91
N ASP A 196 -19.10 1.97 -10.91
CA ASP A 196 -19.51 0.58 -10.80
C ASP A 196 -18.37 -0.33 -11.28
N VAL A 197 -18.13 -1.40 -10.53
CA VAL A 197 -17.16 -2.45 -10.85
C VAL A 197 -17.86 -3.78 -11.09
N VAL A 198 -17.22 -4.66 -11.85
CA VAL A 198 -17.69 -6.01 -12.15
C VAL A 198 -16.96 -7.00 -11.25
N VAL A 199 -17.72 -7.72 -10.43
CA VAL A 199 -17.19 -8.69 -9.47
C VAL A 199 -17.63 -10.10 -9.88
N PRO A 200 -16.71 -11.02 -10.15
CA PRO A 200 -17.03 -12.44 -10.30
C PRO A 200 -17.65 -13.02 -9.03
N THR A 201 -18.68 -13.83 -9.19
CA THR A 201 -19.41 -14.43 -8.06
C THR A 201 -19.48 -15.95 -8.19
N SER A 202 -19.64 -16.63 -7.06
CA SER A 202 -19.78 -18.09 -7.01
C SER A 202 -21.20 -18.56 -7.39
N GLU A 203 -22.18 -17.67 -7.32
CA GLU A 203 -23.57 -17.87 -7.76
C GLU A 203 -24.15 -16.58 -8.36
N GLU A 204 -25.33 -16.70 -8.99
CA GLU A 204 -26.04 -15.56 -9.60
C GLU A 204 -26.55 -14.58 -8.54
N VAL A 205 -26.29 -13.28 -8.75
CA VAL A 205 -26.74 -12.20 -7.85
C VAL A 205 -27.85 -11.40 -8.54
N GLU A 206 -29.08 -11.55 -8.08
CA GLU A 206 -30.24 -10.81 -8.61
C GLU A 206 -30.28 -9.35 -8.10
N GLU A 207 -29.95 -9.15 -6.82
CA GLU A 207 -29.99 -7.85 -6.14
C GLU A 207 -28.87 -7.76 -5.10
N ILE A 208 -28.21 -6.61 -5.02
CA ILE A 208 -27.17 -6.35 -4.03
C ILE A 208 -27.82 -5.90 -2.73
N VAL A 209 -27.67 -6.70 -1.68
CA VAL A 209 -28.18 -6.41 -0.35
C VAL A 209 -27.02 -6.01 0.57
N LEU A 210 -27.04 -4.78 1.06
CA LEU A 210 -26.05 -4.25 2.01
C LEU A 210 -26.33 -4.73 3.46
N ASP A 211 -26.38 -6.04 3.64
CA ASP A 211 -26.59 -6.68 4.94
C ASP A 211 -25.56 -7.80 5.16
N PRO A 212 -24.65 -7.66 6.15
CA PRO A 212 -23.65 -8.69 6.46
C PRO A 212 -24.25 -10.07 6.80
N GLU A 213 -25.50 -10.15 7.28
CA GLU A 213 -26.15 -11.44 7.57
C GLU A 213 -26.58 -12.18 6.30
N VAL A 214 -26.88 -11.45 5.21
CA VAL A 214 -27.18 -12.03 3.90
C VAL A 214 -25.90 -12.48 3.21
N GLY A 215 -24.81 -11.73 3.41
CA GLY A 215 -23.50 -12.00 2.80
C GLY A 215 -23.47 -11.65 1.31
N PHE A 216 -22.29 -11.77 0.72
CA PHE A 216 -22.08 -11.61 -0.72
C PHE A 216 -21.32 -12.84 -1.24
N PRO A 217 -21.73 -13.45 -2.37
CA PRO A 217 -21.17 -14.71 -2.86
C PRO A 217 -19.84 -14.49 -3.59
N TRP A 218 -18.84 -14.02 -2.86
CA TRP A 218 -17.48 -13.79 -3.36
C TRP A 218 -16.93 -15.03 -4.06
N LEU A 219 -16.24 -14.79 -5.18
CA LEU A 219 -15.36 -15.77 -5.80
C LEU A 219 -13.93 -15.34 -5.53
N ASP A 220 -13.21 -16.04 -4.65
CA ASP A 220 -11.83 -15.74 -4.28
C ASP A 220 -10.87 -16.90 -4.61
N PHE A 221 -9.58 -16.59 -4.66
CA PHE A 221 -8.50 -17.55 -4.94
C PHE A 221 -7.37 -17.40 -3.93
N GLU A 222 -7.39 -18.20 -2.86
CA GLU A 222 -6.45 -18.06 -1.74
C GLU A 222 -6.50 -16.62 -1.16
N ASP A 223 -7.69 -16.18 -0.74
CA ASP A 223 -7.98 -14.85 -0.18
C ASP A 223 -7.84 -13.69 -1.20
N ALA A 224 -7.59 -13.99 -2.48
CA ALA A 224 -7.48 -13.00 -3.55
C ALA A 224 -8.82 -12.83 -4.28
N VAL A 225 -9.44 -11.66 -4.15
CA VAL A 225 -10.74 -11.35 -4.76
C VAL A 225 -10.51 -10.55 -6.06
N PRO A 226 -10.75 -11.13 -7.25
CA PRO A 226 -10.68 -10.41 -8.52
C PRO A 226 -11.83 -9.41 -8.65
N VAL A 227 -11.50 -8.21 -9.12
CA VAL A 227 -12.47 -7.14 -9.41
C VAL A 227 -12.11 -6.55 -10.76
N PHE A 228 -13.10 -6.24 -11.58
CA PHE A 228 -12.89 -5.73 -12.93
C PHE A 228 -13.58 -4.39 -13.12
N THR A 229 -13.03 -3.53 -13.97
CA THR A 229 -13.63 -2.23 -14.30
C THR A 229 -14.68 -2.31 -15.41
N SER A 230 -14.79 -3.48 -16.07
CA SER A 230 -15.81 -3.75 -17.08
C SER A 230 -16.00 -5.25 -17.29
N GLN A 231 -17.13 -5.61 -17.90
CA GLN A 231 -17.41 -6.99 -18.30
C GLN A 231 -16.42 -7.44 -19.39
N GLU A 232 -16.03 -6.53 -20.27
CA GLU A 232 -15.05 -6.79 -21.32
C GLU A 232 -13.65 -7.11 -20.75
N GLN A 233 -13.24 -6.49 -19.63
CA GLN A 233 -12.00 -6.87 -18.95
C GLN A 233 -12.09 -8.26 -18.31
N LEU A 234 -13.22 -8.57 -17.68
CA LEU A 234 -13.46 -9.90 -17.11
C LEU A 234 -13.37 -10.98 -18.20
N GLU A 235 -14.09 -10.83 -19.32
CA GLU A 235 -14.13 -11.80 -20.41
C GLU A 235 -12.79 -12.00 -21.11
N ARG A 236 -11.92 -10.98 -21.12
CA ARG A 236 -10.54 -11.11 -21.63
C ARG A 236 -9.63 -11.86 -20.67
N THR A 237 -9.94 -11.77 -19.38
CA THR A 237 -9.07 -12.25 -18.29
C THR A 237 -9.57 -13.58 -17.71
N SER A 238 -10.77 -14.03 -18.08
CA SER A 238 -11.31 -15.32 -17.66
C SER A 238 -12.12 -16.00 -18.75
N ASN A 239 -11.94 -17.32 -18.83
CA ASN A 239 -12.82 -18.22 -19.59
C ASN A 239 -13.62 -19.16 -18.67
N SER A 240 -13.53 -18.97 -17.35
CA SER A 240 -14.00 -19.91 -16.34
C SER A 240 -15.00 -19.32 -15.36
N VAL A 241 -15.15 -17.99 -15.33
CA VAL A 241 -16.17 -17.31 -14.53
C VAL A 241 -17.54 -17.50 -15.18
N GLU A 242 -18.48 -18.05 -14.41
CA GLU A 242 -19.86 -18.30 -14.83
C GLU A 242 -20.79 -17.13 -14.49
N PHE A 243 -20.61 -16.53 -13.31
CA PHE A 243 -21.45 -15.45 -12.80
C PHE A 243 -20.62 -14.20 -12.48
N SER A 244 -21.19 -13.04 -12.75
CA SER A 244 -20.64 -11.74 -12.34
C SER A 244 -21.78 -10.80 -11.94
N ALA A 245 -21.46 -9.87 -11.04
CA ALA A 245 -22.35 -8.81 -10.58
C ALA A 245 -21.72 -7.44 -10.85
N VAL A 246 -22.55 -6.44 -11.20
CA VAL A 246 -22.14 -5.04 -11.29
C VAL A 246 -22.42 -4.39 -9.94
N VAL A 247 -21.38 -3.97 -9.23
CA VAL A 247 -21.41 -3.50 -7.85
C VAL A 247 -20.84 -2.08 -7.79
N PRO A 248 -21.56 -1.09 -7.23
CA PRO A 248 -20.95 0.21 -6.94
C PRO A 248 -19.73 0.04 -6.05
N PHE A 249 -18.61 0.69 -6.36
CA PHE A 249 -17.36 0.46 -5.62
C PHE A 249 -17.50 0.71 -4.11
N MET A 250 -18.31 1.70 -3.72
CA MET A 250 -18.66 1.94 -2.32
C MET A 250 -19.40 0.75 -1.67
N ALA A 251 -20.31 0.09 -2.39
CA ALA A 251 -21.01 -1.09 -1.90
C ALA A 251 -20.06 -2.28 -1.74
N LEU A 252 -19.09 -2.42 -2.65
CA LEU A 252 -18.03 -3.42 -2.56
C LEU A 252 -17.21 -3.25 -1.28
N LEU A 253 -16.84 -2.03 -0.91
CA LEU A 253 -16.09 -1.75 0.33
C LEU A 253 -16.92 -2.10 1.57
N ALA A 254 -18.22 -1.80 1.56
CA ALA A 254 -19.12 -2.08 2.68
C ALA A 254 -19.38 -3.59 2.87
N LEU A 255 -19.34 -4.37 1.79
CA LEU A 255 -19.55 -5.81 1.79
C LEU A 255 -18.24 -6.62 1.86
N TRP A 256 -17.08 -5.95 1.95
CA TRP A 256 -15.78 -6.59 1.84
C TRP A 256 -15.64 -7.76 2.83
N PRO A 257 -15.14 -8.95 2.41
CA PRO A 257 -15.26 -10.17 3.21
C PRO A 257 -14.62 -10.04 4.60
N ASP A 258 -13.35 -9.65 4.65
CA ASP A 258 -12.60 -9.34 5.86
C ASP A 258 -11.24 -8.69 5.53
N ALA A 259 -10.45 -8.39 6.57
CA ALA A 259 -9.14 -7.76 6.45
C ALA A 259 -8.05 -8.64 5.80
N HIS A 260 -8.25 -9.96 5.75
CA HIS A 260 -7.29 -10.90 5.16
C HIS A 260 -7.45 -10.99 3.64
N HIS A 261 -8.63 -10.70 3.11
CA HIS A 261 -8.89 -10.72 1.68
C HIS A 261 -8.25 -9.52 0.97
N MET A 262 -7.55 -9.78 -0.13
CA MET A 262 -6.90 -8.79 -0.97
C MET A 262 -7.72 -8.53 -2.23
N LEU A 263 -7.88 -7.26 -2.58
CA LEU A 263 -8.48 -6.86 -3.85
C LEU A 263 -7.46 -6.96 -4.97
N CYS A 264 -7.81 -7.70 -6.03
CA CYS A 264 -7.09 -7.78 -7.30
C CYS A 264 -7.89 -7.00 -8.36
N LEU A 265 -7.69 -5.70 -8.49
CA LEU A 265 -8.33 -4.93 -9.58
C LEU A 265 -7.63 -5.22 -10.91
N ASN A 266 -8.40 -5.59 -11.93
CA ASN A 266 -7.94 -5.83 -13.31
C ASN A 266 -6.61 -6.60 -13.38
N PRO A 267 -6.51 -7.81 -12.78
CA PRO A 267 -5.24 -8.51 -12.66
C PRO A 267 -4.58 -8.71 -14.04
N GLY A 268 -3.36 -8.20 -14.19
CA GLY A 268 -2.60 -8.30 -15.45
C GLY A 268 -2.90 -7.22 -16.50
N ALA A 269 -3.79 -6.27 -16.23
CA ALA A 269 -3.97 -5.08 -17.05
C ALA A 269 -2.96 -3.96 -16.66
N PRO A 270 -2.72 -2.95 -17.52
CA PRO A 270 -1.91 -1.78 -17.16
C PRO A 270 -2.47 -0.94 -15.99
N THR A 271 -3.77 -1.04 -15.75
CA THR A 271 -4.49 -0.37 -14.64
C THR A 271 -4.72 -1.31 -13.45
N GLU A 272 -3.88 -2.35 -13.31
CA GLU A 272 -3.98 -3.25 -12.18
C GLU A 272 -3.67 -2.55 -10.86
N LEU A 273 -4.39 -2.95 -9.81
CA LEU A 273 -4.19 -2.45 -8.46
C LEU A 273 -4.41 -3.59 -7.47
N PHE A 274 -3.51 -3.71 -6.49
CA PHE A 274 -3.65 -4.63 -5.37
C PHE A 274 -3.78 -3.84 -4.07
N LEU A 275 -4.85 -4.09 -3.31
CA LEU A 275 -5.07 -3.47 -2.00
C LEU A 275 -5.35 -4.55 -0.96
N SER A 276 -4.72 -4.45 0.21
CA SER A 276 -5.07 -5.31 1.35
C SER A 276 -6.45 -4.96 1.90
N GLY A 277 -7.14 -5.95 2.48
CA GLY A 277 -8.41 -5.74 3.16
C GLY A 277 -8.31 -4.68 4.27
N GLU A 278 -7.20 -4.66 5.01
CA GLU A 278 -6.92 -3.60 6.00
C GLU A 278 -6.90 -2.19 5.36
N THR A 279 -6.27 -2.03 4.19
CA THR A 279 -6.23 -0.76 3.46
C THR A 279 -7.63 -0.37 2.99
N LEU A 280 -8.38 -1.30 2.41
CA LEU A 280 -9.75 -1.06 1.91
C LEU A 280 -10.70 -0.62 3.02
N LEU A 281 -10.67 -1.31 4.16
CA LEU A 281 -11.50 -0.99 5.32
C LEU A 281 -11.08 0.35 5.96
N SER A 282 -9.78 0.67 5.95
CA SER A 282 -9.28 1.97 6.42
C SER A 282 -9.80 3.13 5.55
N ILE A 283 -9.79 2.97 4.22
CA ILE A 283 -10.34 3.97 3.28
C ILE A 283 -11.82 4.22 3.59
N LEU A 284 -12.60 3.17 3.82
CA LEU A 284 -14.03 3.31 4.17
C LEU A 284 -14.24 4.11 5.47
N ILE A 285 -13.43 3.84 6.50
CA ILE A 285 -13.53 4.51 7.81
C ILE A 285 -13.13 5.98 7.72
N GLU A 286 -12.04 6.30 7.03
CA GLU A 286 -11.58 7.68 6.87
C GLU A 286 -12.64 8.57 6.21
N MET A 287 -13.46 7.99 5.34
CA MET A 287 -14.51 8.71 4.63
C MET A 287 -15.77 8.94 5.45
N ASP A 288 -16.14 8.04 6.35
CA ASP A 288 -17.23 8.29 7.32
C ASP A 288 -16.88 9.45 8.28
N GLN A 289 -15.59 9.76 8.43
CA GLN A 289 -15.08 10.83 9.28
C GLN A 289 -14.89 12.17 8.54
N LEU A 290 -15.19 12.26 7.23
CA LEU A 290 -15.14 13.53 6.51
C LEU A 290 -16.26 14.46 7.02
N PRO A 291 -15.95 15.70 7.43
CA PRO A 291 -16.99 16.65 7.79
C PRO A 291 -17.89 16.91 6.58
N PRO A 292 -19.22 17.08 6.77
CA PRO A 292 -20.12 17.39 5.66
C PRO A 292 -19.59 18.62 4.93
N GLU A 293 -19.52 18.53 3.61
CA GLU A 293 -19.07 19.62 2.76
C GLU A 293 -19.89 20.88 3.09
N PRO A 294 -19.27 22.05 3.28
CA PRO A 294 -20.01 23.24 3.64
C PRO A 294 -21.06 23.52 2.55
N GLU A 295 -22.34 23.53 2.93
CA GLU A 295 -23.43 23.90 2.03
C GLU A 295 -23.03 25.17 1.27
N GLN A 296 -22.85 25.05 -0.05
CA GLN A 296 -22.64 26.23 -0.88
C GLN A 296 -23.87 27.13 -0.67
N PRO A 297 -23.71 28.39 -0.25
CA PRO A 297 -24.84 29.26 -0.04
C PRO A 297 -25.62 29.37 -1.35
N ASP A 298 -26.93 29.10 -1.27
CA ASP A 298 -27.88 29.17 -2.37
C ASP A 298 -27.54 30.34 -3.29
N ALA A 299 -27.28 30.04 -4.55
CA ALA A 299 -27.08 31.07 -5.56
C ALA A 299 -28.29 32.02 -5.51
N PRO A 300 -28.08 33.36 -5.46
CA PRO A 300 -29.19 34.29 -5.32
C PRO A 300 -30.18 34.10 -6.46
N MET A 301 -31.44 33.81 -6.11
CA MET A 301 -32.52 33.68 -7.09
C MET A 301 -32.54 34.89 -8.02
N PRO A 302 -32.71 34.69 -9.35
CA PRO A 302 -32.86 35.81 -10.27
C PRO A 302 -34.09 36.63 -9.87
N PRO A 303 -34.02 37.98 -9.95
CA PRO A 303 -35.12 38.83 -9.53
C PRO A 303 -36.36 38.52 -10.37
N LEU A 304 -37.47 38.20 -9.67
CA LEU A 304 -38.79 38.07 -10.26
C LEU A 304 -39.17 39.38 -10.95
N GLY A 305 -39.15 39.38 -12.27
CA GLY A 305 -39.61 40.49 -13.08
C GLY A 305 -41.07 40.82 -12.76
N HIS A 306 -41.31 42.02 -12.24
CA HIS A 306 -42.61 42.68 -12.30
C HIS A 306 -42.47 43.88 -13.23
N ASP A 307 -42.92 43.70 -14.47
CA ASP A 307 -43.98 44.54 -15.01
C ASP A 307 -44.46 43.98 -16.33
N ARG A 308 -45.65 43.38 -16.29
CA ARG A 308 -46.53 43.22 -17.45
C ARG A 308 -47.46 44.43 -17.42
N PRO A 309 -47.50 45.29 -18.45
CA PRO A 309 -48.56 46.30 -18.53
C PRO A 309 -49.86 45.62 -18.97
N ASP A 310 -50.92 45.86 -18.20
CA ASP A 310 -52.29 45.40 -18.48
C ASP A 310 -52.87 46.12 -19.72
N PRO A 311 -53.69 45.46 -20.55
CA PRO A 311 -54.30 46.05 -21.73
C PRO A 311 -55.65 46.66 -21.34
N HIS A 312 -55.79 47.99 -21.41
CA HIS A 312 -57.00 48.72 -21.81
C HIS A 312 -56.89 50.18 -21.37
N HIS A 313 -56.66 51.09 -22.33
CA HIS A 313 -57.38 52.37 -22.40
C HIS A 313 -57.45 52.77 -23.88
N ALA A 314 -58.64 52.62 -24.43
CA ALA A 314 -59.04 53.24 -25.68
C ALA A 314 -59.65 54.63 -25.37
N ASP A 315 -59.66 55.45 -26.42
CA ASP A 315 -60.29 56.78 -26.55
C ASP A 315 -59.51 57.92 -25.85
N ASP A 316 -59.30 59.09 -26.43
CA ASP A 316 -59.91 59.73 -27.60
C ASP A 316 -59.01 60.94 -27.92
N HIS A 317 -58.61 61.19 -29.18
CA HIS A 317 -58.27 62.54 -29.64
C HIS A 317 -58.18 62.62 -31.17
N ILE A 318 -59.36 62.89 -31.75
CA ILE A 318 -59.66 63.77 -32.88
C ILE A 318 -58.45 64.53 -33.48
N THR A 319 -58.15 64.24 -34.75
CA THR A 319 -57.43 65.08 -35.74
C THR A 319 -58.31 66.30 -36.12
N PRO A 320 -57.80 67.44 -36.66
CA PRO A 320 -57.11 67.49 -37.97
C PRO A 320 -56.12 68.68 -38.09
N PRO A 321 -55.84 69.23 -39.29
CA PRO A 321 -54.82 68.77 -40.22
C PRO A 321 -53.77 69.87 -40.50
N HIS A 322 -52.71 69.59 -41.26
CA HIS A 322 -52.29 70.49 -42.34
C HIS A 322 -51.28 69.83 -43.27
N ASP A 323 -51.61 69.91 -44.56
CA ASP A 323 -50.78 69.63 -45.72
C ASP A 323 -49.42 70.32 -45.66
N LEU A 324 -48.38 69.68 -46.23
CA LEU A 324 -47.78 70.09 -47.50
C LEU A 324 -46.46 69.33 -47.77
N LEU A 325 -46.47 68.64 -48.92
CA LEU A 325 -45.36 68.26 -49.81
C LEU A 325 -44.39 67.15 -49.37
#